data_AF-A0A6B1AP05-F1
#
_entry.id   AF-A0A6B1AP05-F1
#
_cell.length_a   1.000
_cell.length_b   1.000
_cell.length_c   1.000
_cell.angle_alpha   90.00
_cell.angle_beta   90.00
_cell.angle_gamma   90.00
#
_symmetry.space_group_name_H-M   'P 1'
#
loop_
_entity.id
_entity.type
_entity.pdbx_description
1 polymer ?
#
loop_
_entity_poly.entity_id
_entity_poly.type
_entity_poly.pdbx_seq_one_letter_code
_entity_poly.pdbx_strand_id
1 'polypeptide(L)'
;MSTDTSERGLERLICTELAGHPCEPPAAATVGEPPANYGGVGWTGGNHHDYDREYCVDLVQLAAFLRETQPETAESLALDENGPTRRKFLSRLQGEISNRGIVDVLRKGIKHGARELELFYGAPTPGNERARQLFARNRFTVTRQLRYSRDETQRSLDIALFINGLPVITFELRKL
;
A
#
# COMPACT_ATOMS: atom_id res chain seq x y z
N MET A 1 -4.20 -15.94 30.56
CA MET A 1 -4.36 -16.50 29.20
C MET A 1 -2.98 -16.63 28.59
N SER A 2 -2.63 -17.77 28.01
CA SER A 2 -1.39 -17.89 27.23
C SER A 2 -1.59 -17.20 25.88
N THR A 3 -0.62 -16.39 25.47
CA THR A 3 -0.60 -15.79 24.13
C THR A 3 -0.48 -16.89 23.08
N ASP A 4 -1.28 -16.83 22.02
CA ASP A 4 -1.13 -17.71 20.86
C ASP A 4 0.11 -17.31 20.06
N THR A 5 1.17 -18.10 20.16
CA THR A 5 2.45 -17.88 19.48
C THR A 5 2.57 -18.67 18.17
N SER A 6 1.48 -19.22 17.64
CA SER A 6 1.47 -19.75 16.28
C SER A 6 1.68 -18.62 15.25
N GLU A 7 2.12 -18.95 14.03
CA GLU A 7 2.27 -17.96 12.94
C GLU A 7 0.97 -17.17 12.74
N ARG A 8 -0.17 -17.88 12.65
CA ARG A 8 -1.49 -17.26 12.57
C ARG A 8 -1.82 -16.39 13.79
N GLY A 9 -1.45 -16.82 14.99
CA GLY A 9 -1.62 -16.05 16.22
C GLY A 9 -0.84 -14.73 16.18
N LEU A 10 0.43 -14.80 15.80
CA LEU A 10 1.32 -13.65 15.64
C LEU A 10 0.84 -12.69 14.55
N GLU A 11 0.41 -13.19 13.39
CA GLU A 11 -0.18 -12.36 12.33
C GLU A 11 -1.36 -11.54 12.84
N ARG A 12 -2.28 -12.21 13.55
CA ARG A 12 -3.49 -11.57 14.08
C ARG A 12 -3.15 -10.54 15.15
N LEU A 13 -2.16 -10.81 16.01
CA LEU A 13 -1.69 -9.86 17.02
C LEU A 13 -1.10 -8.61 16.36
N ILE A 14 -0.17 -8.77 15.42
CA ILE A 14 0.43 -7.65 14.68
C ILE A 14 -0.65 -6.80 14.02
N CYS A 15 -1.61 -7.44 13.34
CA CYS A 15 -2.70 -6.73 12.68
C CYS A 15 -3.62 -6.00 13.66
N THR A 16 -3.92 -6.62 14.79
CA THR A 16 -4.77 -6.00 15.83
C THR A 16 -4.10 -4.77 16.42
N GLU A 17 -2.78 -4.82 16.68
CA GLU A 17 -2.04 -3.66 17.18
C GLU A 17 -1.93 -2.53 16.14
N LEU A 18 -1.70 -2.88 14.87
CA LEU A 18 -1.55 -1.89 13.80
C LEU A 18 -2.89 -1.24 13.40
N ALA A 19 -3.92 -2.06 13.17
CA ALA A 19 -5.17 -1.65 12.53
C ALA A 19 -6.42 -1.76 13.43
N GLY A 20 -6.27 -2.20 14.69
CA GLY A 20 -7.38 -2.40 15.62
C GLY A 20 -8.22 -3.66 15.34
N HIS A 21 -7.85 -4.48 14.36
CA HIS A 21 -8.57 -5.71 14.00
C HIS A 21 -7.63 -6.75 13.36
N PRO A 22 -7.99 -8.05 13.29
CA PRO A 22 -7.07 -9.12 12.87
C PRO A 22 -6.76 -9.19 11.36
N CYS A 23 -7.13 -8.18 10.57
CA CYS A 23 -6.97 -8.13 9.10
C CYS A 23 -7.35 -9.44 8.38
N GLU A 24 -8.51 -10.00 8.71
CA GLU A 24 -9.00 -11.19 8.00
C GLU A 24 -9.23 -10.84 6.51
N PRO A 25 -8.73 -11.69 5.59
CA PRO A 25 -8.78 -11.40 4.17
C PRO A 25 -10.25 -11.36 3.69
N PRO A 26 -10.65 -10.31 2.96
CA PRO A 26 -11.99 -10.25 2.39
C PRO A 26 -12.14 -11.23 1.22
N ALA A 27 -13.38 -11.58 0.88
CA ALA A 27 -13.68 -12.57 -0.17
C ALA A 27 -13.43 -12.06 -1.61
N ALA A 28 -13.29 -10.74 -1.79
CA ALA A 28 -13.14 -10.10 -3.09
C ALA A 28 -12.35 -8.78 -2.97
N ALA A 29 -12.00 -8.18 -4.12
CA ALA A 29 -11.36 -6.86 -4.22
C ALA A 29 -12.18 -5.76 -3.53
N THR A 30 -11.52 -4.71 -3.01
CA THR A 30 -12.23 -3.58 -2.39
C THR A 30 -12.51 -2.46 -3.39
N VAL A 31 -13.61 -1.73 -3.16
CA VAL A 31 -13.84 -0.41 -3.75
C VAL A 31 -13.11 0.58 -2.86
N GLY A 32 -12.25 1.45 -3.42
CA GLY A 32 -11.16 2.18 -2.75
C GLY A 32 -11.50 3.17 -1.61
N GLU A 33 -12.56 2.94 -0.85
CA GLU A 33 -12.79 3.60 0.42
C GLU A 33 -11.81 3.10 1.49
N PRO A 34 -11.21 4.00 2.29
CA PRO A 34 -10.43 3.58 3.45
C PRO A 34 -11.35 2.81 4.40
N PRO A 35 -10.93 1.62 4.88
CA PRO A 35 -11.65 0.94 5.95
C PRO A 35 -11.81 1.89 7.14
N ALA A 36 -12.96 1.86 7.81
CA ALA A 36 -13.13 2.63 9.04
C ALA A 36 -12.00 2.28 10.02
N ASN A 37 -11.39 3.28 10.64
CA ASN A 37 -10.28 3.08 11.56
C ASN A 37 -10.86 2.52 12.87
N TYR A 38 -10.75 1.20 13.08
CA TYR A 38 -11.36 0.51 14.23
C TYR A 38 -10.47 0.52 15.49
N GLY A 39 -9.37 1.27 15.48
CA GLY A 39 -8.38 1.34 16.57
C GLY A 39 -6.94 1.21 16.05
N GLY A 40 -6.00 0.86 16.93
CA GLY A 40 -4.58 0.64 16.58
C GLY A 40 -3.75 1.93 16.47
N VAL A 41 -2.60 1.84 15.81
CA VAL A 41 -1.60 2.93 15.68
C VAL A 41 -1.64 3.65 14.33
N GLY A 42 -2.80 3.65 13.66
CA GLY A 42 -3.04 4.44 12.44
C GLY A 42 -2.84 3.69 11.12
N TRP A 43 -2.78 2.36 11.15
CA TRP A 43 -2.83 1.52 9.94
C TRP A 43 -4.25 1.02 9.70
N THR A 44 -4.54 0.57 8.48
CA THR A 44 -5.80 -0.11 8.16
C THR A 44 -5.53 -1.48 7.54
N GLY A 45 -6.46 -2.42 7.70
CA GLY A 45 -6.38 -3.71 6.99
C GLY A 45 -6.43 -3.52 5.48
N GLY A 46 -5.44 -4.08 4.78
CA GLY A 46 -5.41 -4.15 3.32
C GLY A 46 -6.04 -5.44 2.80
N ASN A 47 -6.08 -5.57 1.47
CA ASN A 47 -6.69 -6.69 0.77
C ASN A 47 -5.72 -7.26 -0.27
N HIS A 48 -5.37 -8.54 -0.14
CA HIS A 48 -4.43 -9.18 -1.07
C HIS A 48 -4.98 -9.33 -2.50
N HIS A 49 -6.29 -9.15 -2.72
CA HIS A 49 -6.88 -9.11 -4.06
C HIS A 49 -6.58 -7.81 -4.81
N ASP A 50 -6.27 -6.74 -4.07
CA ASP A 50 -5.99 -5.41 -4.64
C ASP A 50 -4.50 -5.27 -5.04
N TYR A 51 -3.69 -6.28 -4.72
CA TYR A 51 -2.27 -6.36 -5.06
C TYR A 51 -2.04 -6.84 -6.49
N ASP A 52 -1.52 -5.96 -7.32
CA ASP A 52 -1.00 -6.26 -8.65
C ASP A 52 0.37 -6.93 -8.54
N ARG A 53 0.43 -8.23 -8.85
CA ARG A 53 1.65 -9.04 -8.77
C ARG A 53 2.63 -8.77 -9.90
N GLU A 54 2.21 -8.16 -11.00
CA GLU A 54 3.11 -7.83 -12.11
C GLU A 54 3.97 -6.63 -11.75
N TYR A 55 3.36 -5.63 -11.13
CA TYR A 55 4.03 -4.37 -10.77
C TYR A 55 4.37 -4.25 -9.29
N CYS A 56 3.97 -5.22 -8.47
CA CYS A 56 4.20 -5.28 -7.04
C CYS A 56 3.62 -4.07 -6.27
N VAL A 57 2.38 -3.70 -6.58
CA VAL A 57 1.70 -2.56 -5.95
C VAL A 57 0.29 -2.95 -5.52
N ASP A 58 -0.17 -2.42 -4.39
CA ASP A 58 -1.60 -2.37 -4.10
C ASP A 58 -2.20 -1.21 -4.91
N LEU A 59 -2.83 -1.57 -6.03
CA LEU A 59 -3.28 -0.61 -7.04
C LEU A 59 -4.47 0.22 -6.53
N VAL A 60 -5.32 -0.36 -5.69
CA VAL A 60 -6.48 0.33 -5.12
C VAL A 60 -6.01 1.45 -4.20
N GLN A 61 -5.05 1.17 -3.31
CA GLN A 61 -4.52 2.19 -2.39
C GLN A 61 -3.70 3.25 -3.12
N LEU A 62 -2.91 2.87 -4.13
CA LEU A 62 -2.16 3.83 -4.95
C LEU A 62 -3.09 4.77 -5.74
N ALA A 63 -4.13 4.22 -6.38
CA ALA A 63 -5.10 5.02 -7.12
C ALA A 63 -5.90 5.95 -6.20
N ALA A 64 -6.35 5.46 -5.04
CA ALA A 64 -7.05 6.28 -4.06
C ALA A 64 -6.18 7.45 -3.56
N PHE A 65 -4.92 7.17 -3.17
CA PHE A 65 -3.99 8.20 -2.74
C PHE A 65 -3.75 9.27 -3.81
N LEU A 66 -3.49 8.87 -5.06
CA LEU A 66 -3.24 9.81 -6.14
C LEU A 66 -4.48 10.63 -6.49
N ARG A 67 -5.69 10.06 -6.46
CA ARG A 67 -6.93 10.83 -6.68
C ARG A 67 -7.15 11.89 -5.60
N GLU A 68 -6.91 11.54 -4.34
CA GLU A 68 -7.13 12.45 -3.21
C GLU A 68 -6.08 13.58 -3.13
N THR A 69 -4.88 13.38 -3.68
CA THR A 69 -3.76 14.32 -3.54
C THR A 69 -3.40 15.05 -4.83
N GLN A 70 -3.54 14.40 -5.98
CA GLN A 70 -3.06 14.83 -7.29
C GLN A 70 -4.06 14.43 -8.41
N PRO A 71 -5.33 14.90 -8.35
CA PRO A 71 -6.43 14.39 -9.19
C PRO A 71 -6.17 14.50 -10.70
N GLU A 72 -5.64 15.63 -11.17
CA GLU A 72 -5.31 15.84 -12.59
C GLU A 72 -4.23 14.87 -13.10
N THR A 73 -3.30 14.48 -12.22
CA THR A 73 -2.30 13.47 -12.55
C THR A 73 -2.92 12.09 -12.50
N ALA A 74 -3.69 11.76 -11.47
CA ALA A 74 -4.37 10.47 -11.36
C ALA A 74 -5.24 10.14 -12.58
N GLU A 75 -6.04 11.10 -13.07
CA GLU A 75 -6.87 10.95 -14.27
C GLU A 75 -6.04 10.57 -15.49
N SER A 76 -4.91 11.26 -15.70
CA SER A 76 -4.04 11.00 -16.85
C SER A 76 -3.35 9.64 -16.85
N LEU A 77 -3.26 8.98 -15.69
CA LEU A 77 -2.66 7.66 -15.55
C LEU A 77 -3.64 6.53 -15.83
N ALA A 78 -4.96 6.83 -15.84
CA ALA A 78 -6.05 5.87 -16.08
C ALA A 78 -5.90 4.57 -15.25
N LEU A 79 -5.63 4.71 -13.93
CA LEU A 79 -5.30 3.57 -13.07
C LEU A 79 -6.45 2.56 -12.91
N ASP A 80 -7.70 3.02 -13.05
CA ASP A 80 -8.89 2.18 -12.96
C ASP A 80 -9.12 1.32 -14.22
N GLU A 81 -8.46 1.66 -15.34
CA GLU A 81 -8.61 0.96 -16.61
C GLU A 81 -7.39 0.08 -16.90
N ASN A 82 -7.63 -1.19 -17.27
CA ASN A 82 -6.54 -2.04 -17.71
C ASN A 82 -6.12 -1.69 -19.15
N GLY A 83 -5.28 -0.67 -19.28
CA GLY A 83 -4.83 -0.14 -20.56
C GLY A 83 -3.32 0.07 -20.68
N PRO A 84 -2.83 0.40 -21.89
CA PRO A 84 -1.42 0.72 -22.12
C PRO A 84 -0.91 1.89 -21.27
N THR A 85 -1.74 2.90 -21.01
CA THR A 85 -1.41 4.06 -20.17
C THR A 85 -1.03 3.64 -18.76
N ARG A 86 -1.90 2.87 -18.10
CA ARG A 86 -1.65 2.30 -16.78
C ARG A 86 -0.38 1.47 -16.75
N ARG A 87 -0.22 0.52 -17.69
CA ARG A 87 0.96 -0.35 -17.74
C ARG A 87 2.25 0.44 -17.92
N LYS A 88 2.26 1.46 -18.80
CA LYS A 88 3.43 2.31 -19.02
C LYS A 88 3.83 3.07 -17.74
N PHE A 89 2.87 3.57 -16.98
CA PHE A 89 3.12 4.20 -15.70
C PHE A 89 3.66 3.20 -14.66
N LEU A 90 3.00 2.05 -14.50
CA LEU A 90 3.39 1.07 -13.50
C LEU A 90 4.77 0.46 -13.81
N SER A 91 5.11 0.20 -15.08
CA SER A 91 6.46 -0.17 -15.50
C SER A 91 7.49 0.91 -15.15
N ARG A 92 7.15 2.20 -15.33
CA ARG A 92 8.04 3.31 -14.95
C ARG A 92 8.26 3.35 -13.44
N LEU A 93 7.19 3.25 -12.66
CA LEU A 93 7.24 3.22 -11.20
C LEU A 93 8.09 2.05 -10.70
N GLN A 94 7.83 0.84 -11.19
CA GLN A 94 8.61 -0.35 -10.87
C GLN A 94 10.10 -0.16 -11.21
N GLY A 95 10.41 0.36 -12.39
CA GLY A 95 11.80 0.65 -12.78
C GLY A 95 12.49 1.65 -11.85
N GLU A 96 11.80 2.71 -11.44
CA GLU A 96 12.33 3.69 -10.49
C GLU A 96 12.58 3.09 -9.10
N ILE A 97 11.68 2.23 -8.62
CA ILE A 97 11.84 1.50 -7.36
C ILE A 97 13.04 0.54 -7.45
N SER A 98 13.18 -0.21 -8.54
CA SER A 98 14.31 -1.12 -8.75
C SER A 98 15.66 -0.40 -8.82
N ASN A 99 15.69 0.81 -9.39
CA ASN A 99 16.94 1.55 -9.60
C ASN A 99 17.38 2.35 -8.37
N ARG A 100 16.44 2.98 -7.65
CA ARG A 100 16.72 3.93 -6.56
C ARG A 100 16.30 3.43 -5.17
N GLY A 101 15.50 2.37 -5.12
CA GLY A 101 14.92 1.83 -3.89
C GLY A 101 13.63 2.54 -3.47
N ILE A 102 12.76 1.82 -2.76
CA ILE A 102 11.43 2.31 -2.38
C ILE A 102 11.46 3.56 -1.51
N VAL A 103 12.43 3.67 -0.59
CA VAL A 103 12.55 4.82 0.31
C VAL A 103 12.88 6.10 -0.46
N ASP A 104 13.74 6.02 -1.48
CA ASP A 104 14.09 7.18 -2.32
C ASP A 104 12.90 7.61 -3.17
N VAL A 105 12.18 6.66 -3.75
CA VAL A 105 10.95 6.90 -4.53
C VAL A 105 9.84 7.53 -3.68
N LEU A 106 9.62 7.07 -2.45
CA LEU A 106 8.66 7.68 -1.54
C LEU A 106 9.08 9.12 -1.18
N ARG A 107 10.36 9.37 -0.93
CA ARG A 107 10.85 10.69 -0.49
C ARG A 107 10.94 11.74 -1.59
N LYS A 108 11.22 11.32 -2.84
CA LYS A 108 11.51 12.23 -3.96
C LYS A 108 10.51 12.14 -5.09
N GLY A 109 9.56 11.21 -5.02
CA GLY A 109 8.64 10.96 -6.10
C GLY A 109 9.31 10.41 -7.36
N ILE A 110 8.57 10.47 -8.47
CA ILE A 110 9.06 10.06 -9.78
C ILE A 110 8.65 11.06 -10.88
N LYS A 111 9.40 11.04 -11.98
CA LYS A 111 9.00 11.69 -13.24
C LYS A 111 8.37 10.68 -14.19
N HIS A 112 7.21 11.03 -14.74
CA HIS A 112 6.53 10.30 -15.80
C HIS A 112 6.09 11.26 -16.92
N GLY A 113 6.89 11.34 -17.98
CA GLY A 113 6.70 12.36 -19.03
C GLY A 113 6.90 13.77 -18.47
N ALA A 114 5.95 14.66 -18.71
CA ALA A 114 5.98 16.04 -18.19
C ALA A 114 5.51 16.17 -16.73
N ARG A 115 5.11 15.06 -16.09
CA ARG A 115 4.53 15.07 -14.74
C ARG A 115 5.55 14.61 -13.70
N GLU A 116 5.56 15.31 -12.58
CA GLU A 116 6.20 14.89 -11.33
C GLU A 116 5.13 14.37 -10.39
N LEU A 117 5.35 13.18 -9.83
CA LEU A 117 4.42 12.54 -8.92
C LEU A 117 5.04 12.50 -7.53
N GLU A 118 4.34 13.06 -6.56
CA GLU A 118 4.61 12.83 -5.15
C GLU A 118 3.99 11.49 -4.74
N LEU A 119 4.75 10.65 -4.05
CA LEU A 119 4.30 9.31 -3.62
C LEU A 119 4.17 9.19 -2.10
N PHE A 120 4.53 10.25 -1.37
CA PHE A 120 4.35 10.38 0.07
C PHE A 120 4.44 11.85 0.47
N TYR A 121 3.58 12.29 1.37
CA TYR A 121 3.69 13.61 1.99
C TYR A 121 4.28 13.48 3.38
N GLY A 122 5.36 14.21 3.67
CA GLY A 122 6.00 14.18 5.00
C GLY A 122 5.24 14.99 6.05
N ALA A 123 5.63 14.83 7.31
CA ALA A 123 5.02 15.57 8.43
C ALA A 123 5.09 17.09 8.15
N PRO A 124 3.97 17.82 8.34
CA PRO A 124 3.91 19.24 8.02
C PRO A 124 4.70 20.06 9.02
N THR A 125 5.28 21.18 8.57
CA THR A 125 5.77 22.22 9.47
C THR A 125 4.60 22.95 10.13
N PRO A 126 4.76 23.46 11.37
CA PRO A 126 3.70 24.20 12.04
C PRO A 126 3.16 25.35 11.17
N GLY A 127 1.83 25.44 11.06
CA GLY A 127 1.14 26.48 10.27
C GLY A 127 0.97 26.16 8.77
N ASN A 128 1.57 25.09 8.23
CA ASN A 128 1.35 24.68 6.85
C ASN A 128 0.09 23.80 6.71
N GLU A 129 -1.05 24.46 6.57
CA GLU A 129 -2.35 23.79 6.51
C GLU A 129 -2.49 22.86 5.29
N ARG A 130 -1.96 23.26 4.12
CA ARG A 130 -2.00 22.41 2.92
C ARG A 130 -1.17 21.14 3.09
N ALA A 131 0.04 21.26 3.65
CA ALA A 131 0.87 20.09 3.94
C ALA A 131 0.20 19.18 4.98
N ARG A 132 -0.47 19.76 5.99
CA ARG A 132 -1.23 18.97 6.98
C ARG A 132 -2.36 18.17 6.33
N GLN A 133 -3.10 18.78 5.41
CA GLN A 133 -4.15 18.11 4.66
C GLN A 133 -3.59 16.98 3.81
N LEU A 134 -2.53 17.21 3.03
CA LEU A 134 -1.91 16.19 2.19
C LEU A 134 -1.26 15.06 3.00
N PHE A 135 -0.61 15.38 4.12
CA PHE A 135 -0.06 14.41 5.06
C PHE A 135 -1.13 13.45 5.60
N ALA A 136 -2.31 13.99 5.94
CA ALA A 136 -3.44 13.20 6.42
C ALA A 136 -4.06 12.29 5.34
N ARG A 137 -3.68 12.46 4.07
CA ARG A 137 -4.12 11.60 2.95
C ARG A 137 -3.20 10.42 2.70
N ASN A 138 -2.05 10.35 3.36
CA ASN A 138 -1.23 9.15 3.31
C ASN A 138 -2.01 7.95 3.87
N ARG A 139 -1.82 6.80 3.22
CA ARG A 139 -2.53 5.55 3.49
C ARG A 139 -1.51 4.52 3.93
N PHE A 140 -1.73 3.92 5.10
CA PHE A 140 -0.84 2.92 5.68
C PHE A 140 -1.64 1.62 5.81
N THR A 141 -1.32 0.61 5.01
CA THR A 141 -2.08 -0.64 5.00
C THR A 141 -1.22 -1.83 5.40
N VAL A 142 -1.83 -2.72 6.19
CA VAL A 142 -1.26 -4.02 6.56
C VAL A 142 -2.09 -5.11 5.90
N THR A 143 -1.44 -5.91 5.06
CA THR A 143 -2.10 -6.99 4.30
C THR A 143 -1.53 -8.33 4.74
N ARG A 144 -2.41 -9.21 5.25
CA ARG A 144 -2.06 -10.59 5.59
C ARG A 144 -2.11 -11.50 4.36
N GLN A 145 -1.32 -12.57 4.41
CA GLN A 145 -1.34 -13.65 3.42
C GLN A 145 -1.23 -13.12 1.99
N LEU A 146 -0.28 -12.20 1.77
CA LEU A 146 -0.09 -11.51 0.50
C LEU A 146 0.46 -12.49 -0.54
N ARG A 147 -0.38 -12.91 -1.48
CA ARG A 147 0.00 -13.79 -2.59
C ARG A 147 0.84 -13.01 -3.61
N TYR A 148 2.15 -13.21 -3.59
CA TYR A 148 3.09 -12.43 -4.39
C TYR A 148 3.52 -13.11 -5.69
N SER A 149 3.46 -14.44 -5.77
CA SER A 149 3.94 -15.17 -6.95
C SER A 149 2.93 -15.13 -8.10
N ARG A 150 3.46 -14.93 -9.31
CA ARG A 150 2.70 -14.99 -10.57
C ARG A 150 2.40 -16.42 -11.00
N ASP A 151 3.38 -17.31 -10.82
CA ASP A 151 3.35 -18.67 -11.35
C ASP A 151 2.89 -19.67 -10.29
N GLU A 152 3.21 -19.41 -9.02
CA GLU A 152 2.87 -20.26 -7.88
C GLU A 152 1.88 -19.54 -6.97
N THR A 153 0.60 -19.55 -7.36
CA THR A 153 -0.48 -18.80 -6.68
C THR A 153 -0.70 -19.14 -5.20
N GLN A 154 -0.07 -20.21 -4.70
CA GLN A 154 -0.09 -20.62 -3.29
C GLN A 154 1.04 -20.01 -2.44
N ARG A 155 2.05 -19.34 -3.03
CA ARG A 155 3.06 -18.62 -2.24
C ARG A 155 2.48 -17.31 -1.73
N SER A 156 2.37 -17.20 -0.41
CA SER A 156 2.01 -15.97 0.30
C SER A 156 3.13 -15.54 1.23
N LEU A 157 3.29 -14.22 1.39
CA LEU A 157 3.96 -13.65 2.55
C LEU A 157 2.94 -13.58 3.70
N ASP A 158 3.38 -13.81 4.93
CA ASP A 158 2.48 -13.78 6.08
C ASP A 158 1.89 -12.38 6.26
N ILE A 159 2.73 -11.35 6.16
CA ILE A 159 2.32 -9.94 6.25
C ILE A 159 3.15 -9.08 5.31
N ALA A 160 2.51 -8.09 4.69
CA ALA A 160 3.16 -6.98 4.00
C ALA A 160 2.56 -5.64 4.43
N LEU A 161 3.43 -4.66 4.65
CA LEU A 161 3.06 -3.28 4.94
C LEU A 161 3.26 -2.42 3.71
N PHE A 162 2.27 -1.59 3.41
CA PHE A 162 2.28 -0.67 2.29
C PHE A 162 2.08 0.76 2.75
N ILE A 163 2.75 1.69 2.05
CA ILE A 163 2.50 3.12 2.14
C ILE A 163 2.00 3.59 0.79
N ASN A 164 0.79 4.16 0.74
CA ASN A 164 0.16 4.65 -0.48
C ASN A 164 0.13 3.59 -1.61
N GLY A 165 -0.04 2.32 -1.23
CA GLY A 165 -0.05 1.18 -2.14
C GLY A 165 1.32 0.63 -2.55
N LEU A 166 2.42 1.20 -2.04
CA LEU A 166 3.78 0.74 -2.32
C LEU A 166 4.34 -0.13 -1.17
N PRO A 167 4.89 -1.33 -1.44
CA PRO A 167 5.34 -2.24 -0.40
C PRO A 167 6.63 -1.72 0.27
N VAL A 168 6.62 -1.62 1.60
CA VAL A 168 7.77 -1.10 2.37
C VAL A 168 8.40 -2.14 3.30
N ILE A 169 7.61 -3.05 3.85
CA ILE A 169 8.08 -4.07 4.80
C ILE A 169 7.32 -5.37 4.54
N THR A 170 8.03 -6.50 4.58
CA THR A 170 7.45 -7.84 4.53
C THR A 170 7.88 -8.62 5.76
N PHE A 171 6.98 -9.46 6.28
CA PHE A 171 7.25 -10.38 7.37
C PHE A 171 7.05 -11.80 6.87
N GLU A 172 8.07 -12.65 7.06
CA GLU A 172 7.89 -14.10 7.13
C GLU A 172 8.09 -14.51 8.58
N LEU A 173 7.01 -14.99 9.18
CA LEU A 173 6.99 -15.44 10.55
C LEU A 173 7.40 -16.91 10.57
N ARG A 174 8.25 -17.26 11.53
CA ARG A 174 8.57 -18.65 11.83
C ARG A 174 8.23 -18.91 13.28
N LYS A 175 7.76 -20.11 13.57
CA LYS A 175 7.66 -20.57 14.95
C LYS A 175 9.06 -20.66 15.57
N LEU A 176 9.17 -20.24 16.83
CA LEU A 176 10.35 -20.46 17.67
C LEU A 176 10.42 -21.92 18.13
#